data_AF-A0A8S3VSW4-F1
#
_entry.id   AF-A0A8S3VSW4-F1
#
_cell.length_a   1.000
_cell.length_b   1.000
_cell.length_c   1.000
_cell.angle_alpha   90.00
_cell.angle_beta   90.00
_cell.angle_gamma   90.00
#
_symmetry.space_group_name_H-M   'P 1'
#
loop_
_entity.id
_entity.type
_entity.pdbx_description
1 polymer ?
#
loop_
_entity_poly.entity_id
_entity_poly.type
_entity_poly.pdbx_seq_one_letter_code
_entity_poly.pdbx_strand_id
1 'polypeptide(L)'
;METTEVFQGGRRKWKIAASVILFSTIAFLSIFLYFQLKETPCEHEPCYNGGTCIDVDESFNCHCPFGYSGSTCEDSACSTEPCINNGTCTVNGTSYVCSCQNGYNGTQCEETPCSNQPCLHNGSCEILGSSNVCFCQDGFNGRNCEVTPCSDEPCLYGGTCTVSGSSYLCSCLSGYTGLSCEVTPCSGDPCLYGGTCALCGSSNLCSCLPGYTGLACDVTPCSADPCLYGGTCTVNGSSYLCSCLPGYTGPACEVTPCSGDPCLYGGTCTVNGSSYLCSCLPGYTGLSCEVTPCSADPCLYGGTCTVSGSSYLCSCVPGYTGLSCEVTPCSADPCLYGGTCTISRSSYLCSCLPGYTGLSCEGQYNIHNYIPPLCCNCGVGNDCSDKTTCPSGIYKLHLTTISDVYCDMELDYGGWIVLQRRINGEVDFNRDWNSYKDGFGNLDGEFWLEDAFGIHNTRQFSTKDRNDIRCATMHTGGWWFHSCLWCNLNGRYLYGEHTSFADGIEWLRWKGAFYSFRKSSMMIRRK
;
A
#
# COMPACT_ATOMS: atom_id res chain seq x y z
N MET A 1 130.44 -18.21 -4.20
CA MET A 1 129.93 -19.48 -4.73
C MET A 1 130.24 -19.46 -6.22
N GLU A 2 131.45 -19.83 -6.66
CA GLU A 2 131.92 -21.22 -6.79
C GLU A 2 130.87 -22.07 -7.50
N THR A 3 131.11 -22.76 -8.63
CA THR A 3 132.31 -23.46 -9.12
C THR A 3 131.96 -23.99 -10.53
N THR A 4 132.74 -23.72 -11.58
CA THR A 4 133.74 -24.58 -12.27
C THR A 4 133.25 -25.86 -12.95
N GLU A 5 133.63 -26.03 -14.23
CA GLU A 5 134.06 -27.28 -14.92
C GLU A 5 134.54 -26.85 -16.35
N VAL A 6 135.84 -26.70 -16.67
CA VAL A 6 136.92 -27.66 -17.02
C VAL A 6 136.58 -28.62 -18.18
N PHE A 7 137.21 -28.47 -19.36
CA PHE A 7 138.14 -29.47 -19.96
C PHE A 7 138.76 -29.06 -21.33
N GLN A 8 140.10 -29.06 -21.32
CA GLN A 8 141.21 -29.20 -22.29
C GLN A 8 141.06 -29.36 -23.83
N GLY A 9 141.94 -28.63 -24.55
CA GLY A 9 143.01 -29.14 -25.46
C GLY A 9 142.62 -29.48 -26.91
N GLY A 10 143.36 -29.16 -27.98
CA GLY A 10 144.71 -28.61 -28.23
C GLY A 10 145.12 -28.88 -29.70
N ARG A 11 146.37 -28.50 -30.08
CA ARG A 11 147.13 -28.73 -31.35
C ARG A 11 147.00 -27.61 -32.41
N ARG A 12 148.05 -27.10 -33.07
CA ARG A 12 149.45 -27.52 -33.33
C ARG A 12 150.31 -26.30 -33.74
N LYS A 13 151.59 -26.30 -33.34
CA LYS A 13 152.67 -25.38 -33.79
C LYS A 13 153.42 -25.94 -35.02
N TRP A 14 154.32 -25.10 -35.59
CA TRP A 14 155.55 -25.29 -36.42
C TRP A 14 155.46 -24.45 -37.72
N LYS A 15 156.46 -23.71 -38.25
CA LYS A 15 157.90 -23.47 -38.01
C LYS A 15 158.40 -22.37 -39.00
N ILE A 16 159.33 -21.49 -38.56
CA ILE A 16 160.67 -21.13 -39.15
C ILE A 16 160.70 -20.58 -40.61
N ALA A 17 161.52 -19.65 -41.09
CA ALA A 17 162.52 -18.62 -40.71
C ALA A 17 162.88 -17.89 -42.05
N ALA A 18 163.38 -16.66 -42.15
CA ALA A 18 164.77 -16.19 -41.99
C ALA A 18 164.84 -14.79 -42.69
N SER A 19 165.41 -13.73 -42.07
CA SER A 19 166.73 -13.11 -42.34
C SER A 19 166.86 -12.45 -43.74
N VAL A 20 167.30 -11.20 -44.01
CA VAL A 20 168.42 -10.35 -43.52
C VAL A 20 168.22 -8.88 -44.04
N ILE A 21 168.96 -7.92 -43.44
CA ILE A 21 169.51 -6.63 -44.00
C ILE A 21 168.76 -5.34 -43.55
N LEU A 22 169.36 -4.21 -43.14
CA LEU A 22 170.65 -3.79 -42.56
C LEU A 22 170.56 -2.24 -42.43
N PHE A 23 170.86 -1.67 -41.25
CA PHE A 23 171.31 -0.29 -40.92
C PHE A 23 170.59 1.02 -41.38
N SER A 24 170.46 1.92 -40.37
CA SER A 24 170.24 3.39 -40.40
C SER A 24 168.79 3.83 -40.66
N THR A 25 168.11 4.69 -39.90
CA THR A 25 168.45 5.85 -39.06
C THR A 25 167.29 6.08 -38.04
N ILE A 26 167.58 6.31 -36.75
CA ILE A 26 167.43 7.60 -36.06
C ILE A 26 165.96 8.07 -35.83
N ALA A 27 165.63 8.30 -34.54
CA ALA A 27 164.62 9.26 -34.08
C ALA A 27 163.11 8.99 -34.26
N PHE A 28 162.63 7.75 -34.09
CA PHE A 28 161.17 7.48 -34.02
C PHE A 28 160.66 6.75 -32.77
N LEU A 29 161.55 6.42 -31.82
CA LEU A 29 161.21 5.58 -30.66
C LEU A 29 160.88 6.34 -29.37
N SER A 30 160.63 7.65 -29.44
CA SER A 30 160.20 8.46 -28.29
C SER A 30 158.90 9.25 -28.50
N ILE A 31 158.18 9.03 -29.61
CA ILE A 31 156.90 9.73 -29.93
C ILE A 31 155.68 8.78 -29.87
N PHE A 32 155.87 7.48 -29.67
CA PHE A 32 154.78 6.47 -29.66
C PHE A 32 154.09 6.23 -28.31
N LEU A 33 154.34 7.07 -27.29
CA LEU A 33 153.71 6.95 -25.96
C LEU A 33 152.86 8.18 -25.55
N TYR A 34 152.50 9.07 -26.49
CA TYR A 34 151.67 10.26 -26.21
C TYR A 34 150.40 10.40 -27.09
N PHE A 35 149.99 9.35 -27.80
CA PHE A 35 148.68 9.33 -28.48
C PHE A 35 147.80 8.23 -27.88
N GLN A 36 147.09 8.57 -26.80
CA GLN A 36 145.83 7.92 -26.44
C GLN A 36 144.73 8.64 -27.24
N LEU A 37 143.88 7.89 -27.93
CA LEU A 37 142.66 8.39 -28.56
C LEU A 37 141.78 9.01 -27.47
N LYS A 38 141.34 10.26 -27.67
CA LYS A 38 140.32 10.90 -26.83
C LYS A 38 138.96 10.37 -27.31
N GLU A 39 138.36 9.44 -26.57
CA GLU A 39 136.96 9.03 -26.78
C GLU A 39 136.05 10.26 -26.57
N THR A 40 135.11 10.53 -27.50
CA THR A 40 134.19 11.66 -27.37
C THR A 40 132.90 11.21 -26.67
N PRO A 41 132.32 12.04 -25.77
CA PRO A 41 131.12 11.67 -25.00
C PRO A 41 129.92 11.19 -25.84
N CYS A 42 129.74 11.68 -27.08
CA CYS A 42 128.66 11.25 -27.96
C CYS A 42 128.85 9.89 -28.68
N GLU A 43 130.00 9.22 -28.56
CA GLU A 43 130.30 7.96 -29.28
C GLU A 43 129.44 6.78 -28.81
N HIS A 44 128.84 6.88 -27.62
CA HIS A 44 127.94 5.87 -27.03
C HIS A 44 126.45 6.21 -27.13
N GLU A 45 126.06 7.16 -28.00
CA GLU A 45 124.67 7.60 -28.21
C GLU A 45 123.92 7.90 -26.89
N PRO A 46 124.41 8.83 -26.05
CA PRO A 46 123.82 9.08 -24.73
C PRO A 46 122.44 9.77 -24.79
N CYS A 47 121.99 10.24 -25.95
CA CYS A 47 120.70 10.89 -26.13
C CYS A 47 119.64 9.88 -26.61
N TYR A 48 118.62 9.65 -25.79
CA TYR A 48 117.54 8.71 -26.09
C TYR A 48 116.46 9.33 -27.00
N ASN A 49 115.53 8.49 -27.47
CA ASN A 49 114.34 8.89 -28.23
C ASN A 49 114.61 9.71 -29.51
N GLY A 50 115.77 9.48 -30.15
CA GLY A 50 116.16 10.17 -31.38
C GLY A 50 116.69 11.59 -31.17
N GLY A 51 117.10 11.94 -29.94
CA GLY A 51 117.76 13.19 -29.64
C GLY A 51 119.13 13.33 -30.29
N THR A 52 119.46 14.55 -30.69
CA THR A 52 120.73 14.84 -31.35
C THR A 52 121.79 15.13 -30.29
N CYS A 53 122.83 14.30 -30.23
CA CYS A 53 123.96 14.50 -29.32
C CYS A 53 124.94 15.53 -29.88
N ILE A 54 125.35 16.48 -29.04
CA ILE A 54 126.36 17.48 -29.37
C ILE A 54 127.45 17.42 -28.29
N ASP A 55 128.70 17.19 -28.69
CA ASP A 55 129.85 17.20 -27.78
C ASP A 55 130.12 18.63 -27.29
N VAL A 56 130.22 18.81 -25.97
CA VAL A 56 130.53 20.10 -25.33
C VAL A 56 131.64 19.88 -24.30
N ASP A 57 132.86 20.30 -24.65
CA ASP A 57 134.08 20.16 -23.84
C ASP A 57 134.40 18.71 -23.40
N GLU A 58 134.21 18.37 -22.12
CA GLU A 58 134.36 17.03 -21.51
C GLU A 58 133.00 16.36 -21.20
N SER A 59 131.89 16.92 -21.72
CA SER A 59 130.51 16.44 -21.53
C SER A 59 129.75 16.44 -22.86
N PHE A 60 128.45 16.13 -22.82
CA PHE A 60 127.56 16.15 -23.96
C PHE A 60 126.30 16.96 -23.64
N ASN A 61 125.65 17.51 -24.67
CA ASN A 61 124.34 18.12 -24.56
C ASN A 61 123.40 17.46 -25.59
N CYS A 62 122.23 17.04 -25.13
CA CYS A 62 121.23 16.44 -26.00
C CYS A 62 120.21 17.49 -26.43
N HIS A 63 120.08 17.70 -27.74
CA HIS A 63 118.97 18.47 -28.28
C HIS A 63 117.77 17.55 -28.50
N CYS A 64 116.77 17.68 -27.63
CA CYS A 64 115.63 16.79 -27.63
C CYS A 64 114.65 17.08 -28.77
N PRO A 65 114.13 16.04 -29.46
CA PRO A 65 113.05 16.20 -30.42
C PRO A 65 111.78 16.68 -29.70
N PHE A 66 110.86 17.32 -30.44
CA PHE A 66 109.62 17.85 -29.88
C PHE A 66 108.83 16.77 -29.10
N GLY A 67 108.47 17.07 -27.84
CA GLY A 67 107.73 16.16 -26.95
C GLY A 67 108.59 15.40 -25.92
N TYR A 68 109.92 15.56 -25.99
CA TYR A 68 110.88 14.98 -25.03
C TYR A 68 111.65 16.07 -24.28
N SER A 69 111.96 15.79 -23.02
CA SER A 69 112.70 16.65 -22.09
C SER A 69 113.69 15.81 -21.29
N GLY A 70 114.43 16.45 -20.37
CA GLY A 70 115.48 15.80 -19.60
C GLY A 70 116.87 16.02 -20.20
N SER A 71 117.90 15.63 -19.46
CA SER A 71 119.30 15.90 -19.80
C SER A 71 119.84 15.04 -20.93
N THR A 72 119.24 13.87 -21.12
CA THR A 72 119.53 12.87 -22.16
C THR A 72 118.31 12.63 -23.07
N CYS A 73 117.28 13.49 -23.01
CA CYS A 73 116.00 13.31 -23.71
C CYS A 73 115.25 12.03 -23.30
N GLU A 74 115.48 11.64 -22.06
CA GLU A 74 114.93 10.47 -21.37
C GLU A 74 113.45 10.65 -21.03
N ASP A 75 113.01 11.89 -20.77
CA ASP A 75 111.65 12.17 -20.33
C ASP A 75 110.73 12.50 -21.52
N SER A 76 109.51 11.98 -21.50
CA SER A 76 108.44 12.35 -22.43
C SER A 76 107.35 13.13 -21.68
N ALA A 77 106.42 13.76 -22.39
CA ALA A 77 105.22 14.36 -21.78
C ALA A 77 104.37 13.38 -20.93
N CYS A 78 104.61 12.07 -21.03
CA CYS A 78 103.98 11.02 -20.23
C CYS A 78 104.82 10.52 -19.04
N SER A 79 106.07 10.99 -18.87
CA SER A 79 106.99 10.49 -17.84
C SER A 79 106.56 10.82 -16.40
N THR A 80 105.68 11.79 -16.21
CA THR A 80 105.11 12.14 -14.89
C THR A 80 103.81 11.39 -14.58
N GLU A 81 103.43 10.40 -15.38
CA GLU A 81 102.16 9.67 -15.28
C GLU A 81 100.93 10.60 -15.14
N PRO A 82 100.72 11.55 -16.06
CA PRO A 82 99.67 12.57 -15.91
C PRO A 82 98.23 12.01 -16.03
N CYS A 83 98.07 10.82 -16.60
CA CYS A 83 96.76 10.16 -16.71
C CYS A 83 96.51 9.30 -15.47
N ILE A 84 95.57 9.74 -14.63
CA ILE A 84 95.19 9.01 -13.42
C ILE A 84 94.12 7.95 -13.73
N ASN A 85 93.72 7.14 -12.73
CA ASN A 85 92.72 6.08 -12.88
C ASN A 85 93.03 5.07 -14.02
N ASN A 86 94.30 4.70 -14.16
CA ASN A 86 94.77 3.72 -15.15
C ASN A 86 94.54 4.15 -16.61
N GLY A 87 94.46 5.45 -16.87
CA GLY A 87 94.40 6.02 -18.21
C GLY A 87 95.69 5.79 -19.01
N THR A 88 95.56 5.53 -20.31
CA THR A 88 96.74 5.36 -21.18
C THR A 88 97.21 6.71 -21.71
N CYS A 89 98.43 7.08 -21.37
CA CYS A 89 99.04 8.32 -21.85
C CYS A 89 99.66 8.13 -23.23
N THR A 90 99.29 8.97 -24.20
CA THR A 90 99.97 9.06 -25.49
C THR A 90 100.52 10.47 -25.71
N VAL A 91 101.73 10.56 -26.26
CA VAL A 91 102.37 11.84 -26.58
C VAL A 91 101.71 12.38 -27.86
N ASN A 92 101.18 13.61 -27.80
CA ASN A 92 100.56 14.29 -28.93
C ASN A 92 101.18 15.69 -29.10
N GLY A 93 102.26 15.78 -29.89
CA GLY A 93 103.00 17.02 -30.09
C GLY A 93 103.76 17.45 -28.82
N THR A 94 103.50 18.65 -28.32
CA THR A 94 104.10 19.19 -27.08
C THR A 94 103.26 18.88 -25.83
N SER A 95 102.12 18.20 -25.98
CA SER A 95 101.21 17.83 -24.89
C SER A 95 101.09 16.32 -24.81
N TYR A 96 100.46 15.85 -23.74
CA TYR A 96 99.94 14.49 -23.65
C TYR A 96 98.44 14.48 -23.98
N VAL A 97 97.92 13.32 -24.38
CA VAL A 97 96.49 13.02 -24.42
C VAL A 97 96.25 11.75 -23.62
N CYS A 98 95.31 11.82 -22.67
CA CYS A 98 94.89 10.67 -21.91
C CYS A 98 93.74 9.95 -22.61
N SER A 99 93.97 8.69 -22.97
CA SER A 99 92.89 7.78 -23.36
C SER A 99 92.33 7.10 -22.10
N CYS A 100 91.18 7.57 -21.64
CA CYS A 100 90.57 7.10 -20.42
C CYS A 100 89.97 5.69 -20.57
N GLN A 101 90.07 4.91 -19.50
CA GLN A 101 89.38 3.63 -19.41
C GLN A 101 87.86 3.87 -19.39
N ASN A 102 87.08 2.92 -19.92
CA ASN A 102 85.63 3.07 -20.03
C ASN A 102 85.01 3.50 -18.69
N GLY A 103 84.12 4.49 -18.69
CA GLY A 103 83.50 5.05 -17.48
C GLY A 103 84.24 6.22 -16.80
N TYR A 104 85.51 6.49 -17.15
CA TYR A 104 86.26 7.64 -16.65
C TYR A 104 86.30 8.75 -17.72
N ASN A 105 86.20 10.00 -17.28
CA ASN A 105 86.21 11.20 -18.12
C ASN A 105 87.20 12.24 -17.56
N GLY A 106 87.29 13.39 -18.22
CA GLY A 106 88.21 14.46 -17.84
C GLY A 106 89.50 14.44 -18.65
N THR A 107 90.29 15.52 -18.52
CA THR A 107 91.50 15.72 -19.33
C THR A 107 92.68 14.86 -18.88
N GLN A 108 92.66 14.44 -17.63
CA GLN A 108 93.61 13.56 -16.96
C GLN A 108 92.93 12.27 -16.49
N CYS A 109 91.71 11.97 -16.96
CA CYS A 109 90.87 10.86 -16.49
C CYS A 109 90.48 10.97 -15.00
N GLU A 110 90.38 12.20 -14.50
CA GLU A 110 90.11 12.57 -13.12
C GLU A 110 88.63 12.48 -12.74
N GLU A 111 87.73 12.56 -13.71
CA GLU A 111 86.30 12.42 -13.48
C GLU A 111 85.94 10.94 -13.41
N THR A 112 85.54 10.50 -12.21
CA THR A 112 85.09 9.14 -11.96
C THR A 112 83.61 9.01 -12.27
N PRO A 113 83.09 7.77 -12.45
CA PRO A 113 81.65 7.51 -12.54
C PRO A 113 80.81 8.10 -11.39
N CYS A 114 81.41 8.42 -10.24
CA CYS A 114 80.75 8.99 -9.07
C CYS A 114 80.92 10.52 -8.91
N SER A 115 81.66 11.20 -9.79
CA SER A 115 82.03 12.62 -9.60
C SER A 115 80.84 13.60 -9.64
N ASN A 116 79.72 13.23 -10.25
CA ASN A 116 78.52 14.09 -10.38
C ASN A 116 77.38 13.74 -9.42
N GLN A 117 77.67 13.03 -8.32
CA GLN A 117 76.65 12.55 -7.37
C GLN A 117 75.46 11.85 -8.07
N PRO A 118 75.72 10.79 -8.85
CA PRO A 118 74.67 10.13 -9.64
C PRO A 118 73.61 9.44 -8.78
N CYS A 119 73.92 9.11 -7.52
CA CYS A 119 73.00 8.45 -6.60
C CYS A 119 72.12 9.50 -5.89
N LEU A 120 70.83 9.48 -6.19
CA LEU A 120 69.83 10.39 -5.61
C LEU A 120 69.50 9.98 -4.16
N HIS A 121 68.75 10.84 -3.46
CA HIS A 121 68.24 10.60 -2.10
C HIS A 121 69.30 10.16 -1.09
N ASN A 122 70.51 10.74 -1.20
CA ASN A 122 71.64 10.46 -0.31
C ASN A 122 72.14 9.00 -0.37
N GLY A 123 71.99 8.34 -1.53
CA GLY A 123 72.59 7.04 -1.82
C GLY A 123 74.11 7.11 -1.90
N SER A 124 74.79 6.04 -1.48
CA SER A 124 76.25 5.95 -1.51
C SER A 124 76.72 5.44 -2.88
N CYS A 125 77.67 6.14 -3.51
CA CYS A 125 78.21 5.75 -4.81
C CYS A 125 79.54 5.02 -4.64
N GLU A 126 79.63 3.80 -5.16
CA GLU A 126 80.89 3.07 -5.26
C GLU A 126 81.21 2.74 -6.72
N ILE A 127 82.51 2.70 -7.03
CA ILE A 127 83.01 2.37 -8.36
C ILE A 127 83.28 0.87 -8.41
N LEU A 128 82.56 0.15 -9.28
CA LEU A 128 82.76 -1.29 -9.49
C LEU A 128 83.18 -1.54 -10.94
N GLY A 129 84.50 -1.67 -11.16
CA GLY A 129 85.08 -1.74 -12.49
C GLY A 129 85.02 -0.39 -13.22
N SER A 130 84.20 -0.32 -14.27
CA SER A 130 83.96 0.85 -15.13
C SER A 130 82.58 1.51 -14.94
N SER A 131 81.78 1.03 -13.98
CA SER A 131 80.43 1.52 -13.72
C SER A 131 80.33 2.09 -12.31
N ASN A 132 79.45 3.07 -12.12
CA ASN A 132 78.96 3.42 -10.80
C ASN A 132 77.93 2.37 -10.34
N VAL A 133 77.93 2.08 -9.04
CA VAL A 133 76.89 1.32 -8.36
C VAL A 133 76.39 2.17 -7.20
N CYS A 134 75.09 2.39 -7.14
CA CYS A 134 74.46 3.13 -6.07
C CYS A 134 73.92 2.17 -5.01
N PHE A 135 74.34 2.36 -3.76
CA PHE A 135 73.75 1.73 -2.59
C PHE A 135 72.70 2.67 -2.01
N CYS A 136 71.44 2.30 -2.22
CA CYS A 136 70.31 3.11 -1.82
C CYS A 136 70.04 2.99 -0.32
N GLN A 137 69.56 4.08 0.28
CA GLN A 137 69.02 4.07 1.63
C GLN A 137 67.74 3.23 1.67
N ASP A 138 67.40 2.68 2.84
CA ASP A 138 66.19 1.89 3.02
C ASP A 138 64.95 2.63 2.49
N GLY A 139 64.14 1.97 1.67
CA GLY A 139 62.93 2.54 1.06
C GLY A 139 63.12 3.13 -0.34
N PHE A 140 64.34 3.34 -0.80
CA PHE A 140 64.64 3.83 -2.15
C PHE A 140 65.15 2.69 -3.04
N ASN A 141 64.76 2.71 -4.31
CA ASN A 141 65.14 1.70 -5.29
C ASN A 141 65.54 2.33 -6.63
N GLY A 142 65.89 1.52 -7.62
CA GLY A 142 66.34 1.98 -8.94
C GLY A 142 67.85 2.02 -9.06
N ARG A 143 68.34 2.28 -10.28
CA ARG A 143 69.78 2.22 -10.57
C ARG A 143 70.55 3.33 -9.86
N ASN A 144 69.91 4.49 -9.74
CA ASN A 144 70.43 5.73 -9.18
C ASN A 144 69.65 6.13 -7.92
N CYS A 145 68.94 5.20 -7.28
CA CYS A 145 68.06 5.45 -6.13
C CYS A 145 66.93 6.45 -6.43
N GLU A 146 66.47 6.51 -7.68
CA GLU A 146 65.44 7.41 -8.20
C GLU A 146 64.00 6.99 -7.84
N VAL A 147 63.78 5.70 -7.60
CA VAL A 147 62.46 5.16 -7.26
C VAL A 147 62.22 5.40 -5.78
N THR A 148 61.19 6.17 -5.48
CA THR A 148 60.79 6.54 -4.11
C THR A 148 59.63 5.66 -3.64
N PRO A 149 59.35 5.61 -2.33
CA PRO A 149 58.13 4.97 -1.81
C PRO A 149 56.82 5.51 -2.42
N CYS A 150 56.83 6.69 -3.05
CA CYS A 150 55.68 7.30 -3.71
C CYS A 150 55.59 7.01 -5.22
N SER A 151 56.56 6.32 -5.82
CA SER A 151 56.64 6.14 -7.28
C SER A 151 55.50 5.30 -7.87
N ASP A 152 54.86 4.45 -7.06
CA ASP A 152 53.72 3.60 -7.46
C ASP A 152 52.35 4.20 -7.06
N GLU A 153 52.29 5.49 -6.71
CA GLU A 153 51.06 6.19 -6.28
C GLU A 153 50.28 5.43 -5.17
N PRO A 154 50.90 5.11 -4.01
CA PRO A 154 50.28 4.27 -2.99
C PRO A 154 49.08 4.92 -2.28
N CYS A 155 48.85 6.21 -2.47
CA CYS A 155 47.74 6.94 -1.86
C CYS A 155 46.51 6.91 -2.77
N LEU A 156 45.47 6.21 -2.33
CA LEU A 156 44.23 6.04 -3.06
C LEU A 156 43.37 7.31 -3.05
N TYR A 157 42.40 7.38 -3.96
CA TYR A 157 41.39 8.44 -4.08
C TYR A 157 41.95 9.87 -4.15
N GLY A 158 43.13 10.01 -4.76
CA GLY A 158 43.78 11.32 -4.97
C GLY A 158 44.50 11.87 -3.74
N GLY A 159 44.78 11.04 -2.74
CA GLY A 159 45.62 11.42 -1.59
C GLY A 159 47.02 11.88 -2.02
N THR A 160 47.58 12.86 -1.31
CA THR A 160 48.92 13.36 -1.64
C THR A 160 49.99 12.52 -0.95
N CYS A 161 50.90 11.92 -1.72
CA CYS A 161 52.01 11.12 -1.20
C CYS A 161 53.21 12.00 -0.88
N THR A 162 53.79 11.81 0.31
CA THR A 162 55.06 12.42 0.71
C THR A 162 56.02 11.37 1.23
N VAL A 163 57.31 11.49 0.94
CA VAL A 163 58.34 10.58 1.46
C VAL A 163 58.57 10.90 2.94
N SER A 164 58.46 9.88 3.80
CA SER A 164 58.66 9.99 5.25
C SER A 164 59.66 8.93 5.71
N GLY A 165 60.92 9.34 5.83
CA GLY A 165 62.02 8.41 6.13
C GLY A 165 62.22 7.38 5.01
N SER A 166 62.12 6.09 5.35
CA SER A 166 62.19 4.94 4.43
C SER A 166 60.83 4.49 3.89
N SER A 167 59.76 5.24 4.17
CA SER A 167 58.39 4.90 3.78
C SER A 167 57.68 6.10 3.15
N TYR A 168 56.38 5.99 2.94
CA TYR A 168 55.52 7.06 2.47
C TYR A 168 54.53 7.47 3.58
N LEU A 169 54.06 8.71 3.48
CA LEU A 169 52.94 9.22 4.26
C LEU A 169 51.91 9.78 3.29
N CYS A 170 50.69 9.23 3.35
CA CYS A 170 49.56 9.73 2.60
C CYS A 170 48.81 10.82 3.39
N SER A 171 48.70 11.99 2.79
CA SER A 171 47.78 13.04 3.26
C SER A 171 46.45 12.87 2.53
N CYS A 172 45.48 12.28 3.22
CA CYS A 172 44.18 11.95 2.65
C CYS A 172 43.28 13.19 2.47
N LEU A 173 42.45 13.18 1.42
CA LEU A 173 41.36 14.15 1.29
C LEU A 173 40.37 13.96 2.45
N SER A 174 39.69 15.05 2.83
CA SER A 174 38.67 15.01 3.90
C SER A 174 37.67 13.87 3.66
N GLY A 175 37.34 13.11 4.70
CA GLY A 175 36.43 11.95 4.63
C GLY A 175 37.11 10.61 4.32
N TYR A 176 38.36 10.59 3.85
CA TYR A 176 39.14 9.37 3.65
C TYR A 176 40.12 9.18 4.81
N THR A 177 40.32 7.94 5.23
CA THR A 177 41.25 7.57 6.31
C THR A 177 41.99 6.27 5.96
N GLY A 178 42.90 5.83 6.81
CA GLY A 178 43.78 4.69 6.52
C GLY A 178 45.19 5.13 6.10
N LEU A 179 46.11 4.16 6.01
CA LEU A 179 47.51 4.43 5.70
C LEU A 179 47.71 4.88 4.25
N SER A 180 46.88 4.34 3.36
CA SER A 180 46.85 4.58 1.92
C SER A 180 45.57 5.30 1.50
N CYS A 181 44.84 5.90 2.44
CA CYS A 181 43.52 6.52 2.21
C CYS A 181 42.44 5.53 1.72
N GLU A 182 42.59 4.25 2.02
CA GLU A 182 41.75 3.14 1.58
C GLU A 182 40.38 3.09 2.27
N VAL A 183 40.26 3.67 3.47
CA VAL A 183 39.01 3.69 4.24
C VAL A 183 38.17 4.86 3.75
N THR A 184 37.09 4.54 3.06
CA THR A 184 36.17 5.51 2.48
C THR A 184 35.06 5.88 3.47
N PRO A 185 34.32 6.98 3.23
CA PRO A 185 33.10 7.30 3.97
C PRO A 185 32.04 6.18 4.00
N CYS A 186 32.12 5.20 3.08
CA CYS A 186 31.19 4.07 3.00
C CYS A 186 31.72 2.78 3.67
N SER A 187 32.95 2.75 4.19
CA SER A 187 33.62 1.52 4.65
C SER A 187 33.06 0.88 5.95
N GLY A 188 31.91 1.32 6.43
CA GLY A 188 31.23 0.78 7.62
C GLY A 188 29.71 0.72 7.49
N ASP A 189 29.19 0.61 6.26
CA ASP A 189 27.76 0.57 5.95
C ASP A 189 26.94 1.66 6.68
N PRO A 190 27.28 2.95 6.49
CA PRO A 190 26.67 4.05 7.23
C PRO A 190 25.17 4.26 6.90
N CYS A 191 24.67 3.63 5.84
CA CYS A 191 23.27 3.73 5.43
C CYS A 191 22.44 2.65 6.11
N LEU A 192 21.50 3.05 6.95
CA LEU A 192 20.66 2.15 7.73
C LEU A 192 19.59 1.48 6.87
N TYR A 193 19.00 0.41 7.43
CA TYR A 193 17.89 -0.36 6.87
C TYR A 193 18.10 -0.86 5.43
N GLY A 194 19.36 -1.11 5.04
CA GLY A 194 19.71 -1.65 3.73
C GLY A 194 19.80 -0.60 2.62
N GLY A 195 19.96 0.68 2.95
CA GLY A 195 20.26 1.73 1.97
C GLY A 195 21.62 1.51 1.30
N THR A 196 21.74 1.94 0.04
CA THR A 196 23.00 1.81 -0.72
C THR A 196 23.87 3.04 -0.51
N CYS A 197 25.11 2.85 -0.06
CA CYS A 197 26.09 3.92 0.08
C CYS A 197 26.81 4.18 -1.24
N ALA A 198 26.88 5.45 -1.64
CA ALA A 198 27.68 5.91 -2.76
C ALA A 198 28.61 7.06 -2.34
N LEU A 199 29.76 7.17 -2.98
CA LEU A 199 30.69 8.26 -2.75
C LEU A 199 30.21 9.53 -3.46
N CYS A 200 30.10 10.63 -2.73
CA CYS A 200 29.81 11.96 -3.26
C CYS A 200 30.91 12.93 -2.81
N GLY A 201 31.98 13.01 -3.60
CA GLY A 201 33.17 13.78 -3.26
C GLY A 201 33.89 13.23 -2.03
N SER A 202 33.92 14.03 -0.96
CA SER A 202 34.48 13.71 0.37
C SER A 202 33.46 13.16 1.36
N SER A 203 32.21 12.95 0.93
CA SER A 203 31.10 12.51 1.79
C SER A 203 30.46 11.22 1.27
N ASN A 204 29.70 10.56 2.14
CA ASN A 204 28.80 9.47 1.77
C ASN A 204 27.43 10.04 1.40
N LEU A 205 26.84 9.52 0.33
CA LEU A 205 25.45 9.74 -0.03
C LEU A 205 24.71 8.40 0.07
N CYS A 206 23.71 8.36 0.94
CA CYS A 206 22.84 7.18 1.07
C CYS A 206 21.65 7.28 0.11
N SER A 207 21.52 6.27 -0.74
CA SER A 207 20.30 6.04 -1.53
C SER A 207 19.37 5.13 -0.74
N CYS A 208 18.32 5.72 -0.18
CA CYS A 208 17.38 5.01 0.69
C CYS A 208 16.40 4.13 -0.09
N LEU A 209 16.01 3.01 0.51
CA LEU A 209 14.87 2.22 0.05
C LEU A 209 13.58 3.06 0.12
N PRO A 210 12.58 2.81 -0.74
CA PRO A 210 11.32 3.53 -0.70
C PRO A 210 10.71 3.53 0.72
N GLY A 211 10.25 4.68 1.20
CA GLY A 211 9.67 4.84 2.55
C GLY A 211 10.66 5.27 3.63
N TYR A 212 11.97 5.18 3.39
CA TYR A 212 13.00 5.65 4.32
C TYR A 212 13.57 6.99 3.84
N THR A 213 13.88 7.87 4.77
CA THR A 213 14.45 9.20 4.49
C THR A 213 15.55 9.56 5.49
N GLY A 214 16.14 10.75 5.37
CA GLY A 214 17.29 11.17 6.18
C GLY A 214 18.63 10.87 5.50
N LEU A 215 19.70 11.51 5.98
CA LEU A 215 21.04 11.40 5.38
C LEU A 215 21.63 10.00 5.52
N ALA A 216 21.27 9.27 6.58
CA ALA A 216 21.68 7.90 6.85
C ALA A 216 20.54 6.89 6.63
N CYS A 217 19.43 7.30 5.99
CA CYS A 217 18.19 6.51 5.88
C CYS A 217 17.59 6.12 7.24
N ASP A 218 17.83 6.91 8.28
CA ASP A 218 17.46 6.66 9.67
C ASP A 218 16.01 7.05 10.00
N VAL A 219 15.39 7.88 9.16
CA VAL A 219 13.99 8.29 9.31
C VAL A 219 13.09 7.24 8.66
N THR A 220 12.33 6.53 9.50
CA THR A 220 11.43 5.44 9.08
C THR A 220 10.00 5.96 8.84
N PRO A 221 9.13 5.18 8.16
CA PRO A 221 7.70 5.49 8.07
C PRO A 221 7.00 5.69 9.42
N CYS A 222 7.55 5.14 10.51
CA CYS A 222 7.01 5.28 11.87
C CYS A 222 7.55 6.49 12.63
N SER A 223 8.56 7.21 12.12
CA SER A 223 9.21 8.31 12.86
C SER A 223 8.31 9.51 13.14
N ALA A 224 7.17 9.62 12.46
CA ALA A 224 6.16 10.66 12.68
C ALA A 224 4.99 10.18 13.56
N ASP A 225 5.08 9.00 14.17
CA ASP A 225 4.02 8.35 14.96
C ASP A 225 2.64 8.38 14.25
N PRO A 226 2.51 7.77 13.06
CA PRO A 226 1.30 7.88 12.24
C PRO A 226 0.07 7.18 12.85
N CYS A 227 0.24 6.31 13.85
CA CYS A 227 -0.84 5.56 14.47
C CYS A 227 -1.56 6.39 15.54
N LEU A 228 -2.84 6.66 15.34
CA LEU A 228 -3.67 7.45 16.25
C LEU A 228 -4.09 6.63 17.49
N TYR A 229 -4.54 7.36 18.52
CA TYR A 229 -5.08 6.81 19.77
C TYR A 229 -4.21 5.76 20.47
N GLY A 230 -2.88 5.87 20.35
CA GLY A 230 -1.93 4.99 21.02
C GLY A 230 -1.73 3.64 20.33
N GLY A 231 -2.07 3.52 19.03
CA GLY A 231 -1.72 2.35 18.22
C GLY A 231 -0.20 2.16 18.11
N THR A 232 0.26 0.90 18.04
CA THR A 232 1.69 0.60 17.91
C THR A 232 2.09 0.59 16.43
N CYS A 233 3.05 1.43 16.05
CA CYS A 233 3.58 1.47 14.69
C CYS A 233 4.67 0.42 14.48
N THR A 234 4.58 -0.32 13.38
CA THR A 234 5.64 -1.22 12.92
C THR A 234 5.96 -0.94 11.47
N VAL A 235 7.23 -1.04 11.08
CA VAL A 235 7.65 -0.83 9.69
C VAL A 235 7.26 -2.06 8.87
N ASN A 236 6.59 -1.86 7.74
CA ASN A 236 6.16 -2.92 6.83
C ASN A 236 6.62 -2.59 5.40
N GLY A 237 7.81 -3.07 5.03
CA GLY A 237 8.44 -2.78 3.75
C GLY A 237 8.75 -1.28 3.60
N SER A 238 8.11 -0.62 2.63
CA SER A 238 8.22 0.81 2.35
C SER A 238 7.14 1.67 3.03
N SER A 239 6.31 1.06 3.86
CA SER A 239 5.20 1.72 4.55
C SER A 239 5.21 1.38 6.04
N TYR A 240 4.16 1.76 6.75
CA TYR A 240 3.93 1.42 8.14
C TYR A 240 2.69 0.53 8.27
N LEU A 241 2.64 -0.23 9.36
CA LEU A 241 1.48 -0.98 9.79
C LEU A 241 1.16 -0.59 11.24
N CYS A 242 -0.04 -0.07 11.45
CA CYS A 242 -0.55 0.24 12.78
C CYS A 242 -1.27 -0.97 13.39
N SER A 243 -0.78 -1.42 14.55
CA SER A 243 -1.48 -2.37 15.40
C SER A 243 -2.36 -1.58 16.37
N CYS A 244 -3.65 -1.55 16.08
CA CYS A 244 -4.62 -0.77 16.84
C CYS A 244 -4.97 -1.41 18.18
N LEU A 245 -5.27 -0.57 19.19
CA LEU A 245 -5.87 -1.03 20.42
C LEU A 245 -7.27 -1.63 20.14
N PRO A 246 -7.75 -2.58 20.95
CA PRO A 246 -9.07 -3.18 20.77
C PRO A 246 -10.16 -2.10 20.66
N GLY A 247 -11.07 -2.22 19.68
CA GLY A 247 -12.14 -1.25 19.42
C GLY A 247 -11.79 -0.14 18.40
N TYR A 248 -10.50 0.02 18.06
CA TYR A 248 -10.05 0.95 17.02
C TYR A 248 -9.72 0.21 15.74
N THR A 249 -10.04 0.80 14.60
CA THR A 249 -9.79 0.20 13.27
C THR A 249 -9.31 1.26 12.26
N GLY A 250 -8.93 0.82 11.06
CA GLY A 250 -8.40 1.70 10.00
C GLY A 250 -6.86 1.64 9.90
N PRO A 251 -6.29 2.10 8.77
CA PRO A 251 -4.84 2.07 8.53
C PRO A 251 -4.01 2.84 9.55
N ALA A 252 -4.56 3.91 10.11
CA ALA A 252 -3.93 4.76 11.13
C ALA A 252 -4.65 4.65 12.49
N CYS A 253 -5.50 3.64 12.69
CA CYS A 253 -6.37 3.49 13.87
C CYS A 253 -7.35 4.65 14.08
N GLU A 254 -7.70 5.37 13.00
CA GLU A 254 -8.52 6.58 13.03
C GLU A 254 -10.01 6.31 13.29
N VAL A 255 -10.48 5.09 13.01
CA VAL A 255 -11.88 4.70 13.19
C VAL A 255 -12.08 4.27 14.64
N THR A 256 -12.87 5.05 15.36
CA THR A 256 -13.19 4.82 16.77
C THR A 256 -14.49 4.01 16.91
N PRO A 257 -14.78 3.43 18.10
CA PRO A 257 -16.07 2.82 18.38
C PRO A 257 -17.29 3.73 18.14
N CYS A 258 -17.11 5.06 18.16
CA CYS A 258 -18.16 6.05 17.91
C CYS A 258 -18.29 6.49 16.44
N SER A 259 -17.39 6.09 15.54
CA SER A 259 -17.35 6.60 14.16
C SER A 259 -18.56 6.21 13.30
N GLY A 260 -19.39 5.25 13.76
CA GLY A 260 -20.64 4.85 13.10
C GLY A 260 -21.91 5.40 13.75
N ASP A 261 -21.81 6.41 14.62
CA ASP A 261 -22.91 6.98 15.39
C ASP A 261 -23.81 5.91 16.06
N PRO A 262 -23.24 5.03 16.91
CA PRO A 262 -23.96 3.87 17.45
C PRO A 262 -25.08 4.23 18.44
N CYS A 263 -25.19 5.50 18.85
CA CYS A 263 -26.22 5.97 19.78
C CYS A 263 -27.44 6.49 19.00
N LEU A 264 -28.57 5.78 19.13
CA LEU A 264 -29.83 6.10 18.47
C LEU A 264 -30.51 7.33 19.11
N TYR A 265 -31.46 7.90 18.36
CA TYR A 265 -32.31 9.02 18.77
C TYR A 265 -31.56 10.25 19.33
N GLY A 266 -30.34 10.49 18.85
CA GLY A 266 -29.54 11.66 19.24
C GLY A 266 -28.79 11.52 20.56
N GLY A 267 -28.56 10.29 21.04
CA GLY A 267 -27.67 10.05 22.17
C GLY A 267 -26.22 10.48 21.89
N THR A 268 -25.50 10.93 22.92
CA THR A 268 -24.09 11.33 22.78
C THR A 268 -23.17 10.13 22.96
N CYS A 269 -22.34 9.83 21.95
CA CYS A 269 -21.37 8.76 22.02
C CYS A 269 -20.06 9.23 22.65
N THR A 270 -19.54 8.45 23.59
CA THR A 270 -18.21 8.63 24.16
C THR A 270 -17.42 7.32 24.09
N VAL A 271 -16.12 7.40 23.82
CA VAL A 271 -15.27 6.20 23.79
C VAL A 271 -15.01 5.74 25.22
N ASN A 272 -15.25 4.45 25.49
CA ASN A 272 -15.03 3.83 26.80
C ASN A 272 -14.16 2.59 26.64
N GLY A 273 -12.83 2.78 26.76
CA GLY A 273 -11.84 1.74 26.53
C GLY A 273 -11.90 1.21 25.09
N SER A 274 -12.23 -0.08 24.94
CA SER A 274 -12.37 -0.74 23.63
C SER A 274 -13.78 -0.74 23.05
N SER A 275 -14.70 -0.02 23.68
CA SER A 275 -16.11 0.05 23.30
C SER A 275 -16.59 1.51 23.31
N TYR A 276 -17.88 1.71 23.14
CA TYR A 276 -18.54 3.00 23.26
C TYR A 276 -19.50 3.01 24.45
N LEU A 277 -19.76 4.20 24.97
CA LEU A 277 -20.79 4.47 25.97
C LEU A 277 -21.72 5.55 25.42
N CYS A 278 -23.00 5.20 25.31
CA CYS A 278 -24.03 6.15 24.92
C CYS A 278 -24.63 6.85 26.13
N SER A 279 -24.55 8.18 26.15
CA SER A 279 -25.31 9.02 27.06
C SER A 279 -26.65 9.35 26.43
N CYS A 280 -27.70 8.67 26.86
CA CYS A 280 -29.03 8.80 26.29
C CYS A 280 -29.73 10.09 26.74
N LEU A 281 -30.57 10.63 25.86
CA LEU A 281 -31.48 11.71 26.24
C LEU A 281 -32.50 11.22 27.28
N PRO A 282 -33.03 12.09 28.14
CA PRO A 282 -34.01 11.69 29.15
C PRO A 282 -35.19 10.93 28.53
N GLY A 283 -35.62 9.82 29.14
CA GLY A 283 -36.68 8.95 28.62
C GLY A 283 -36.22 7.81 27.70
N TYR A 284 -34.97 7.83 27.25
CA TYR A 284 -34.37 6.77 26.45
C TYR A 284 -33.40 5.93 27.30
N THR A 285 -33.38 4.62 27.10
CA THR A 285 -32.48 3.69 27.80
C THR A 285 -31.95 2.61 26.84
N GLY A 286 -31.10 1.70 27.32
CA GLY A 286 -30.42 0.70 26.49
C GLY A 286 -28.96 1.07 26.21
N LEU A 287 -28.20 0.16 25.60
CA LEU A 287 -26.77 0.35 25.32
C LEU A 287 -26.54 1.37 24.21
N SER A 288 -27.46 1.41 23.24
CA SER A 288 -27.48 2.28 22.07
C SER A 288 -28.64 3.28 22.12
N CYS A 289 -29.26 3.49 23.29
CA CYS A 289 -30.46 4.31 23.47
C CYS A 289 -31.69 3.82 22.68
N GLU A 290 -31.76 2.53 22.39
CA GLU A 290 -32.79 1.88 21.57
C GLU A 290 -34.14 1.72 22.29
N VAL A 291 -34.15 1.74 23.62
CA VAL A 291 -35.38 1.60 24.41
C VAL A 291 -36.02 2.96 24.56
N THR A 292 -37.23 3.11 24.00
CA THR A 292 -38.00 4.36 24.01
C THR A 292 -39.08 4.34 25.09
N PRO A 293 -39.68 5.49 25.45
CA PRO A 293 -40.84 5.53 26.34
C PRO A 293 -42.04 4.68 25.88
N CYS A 294 -42.14 4.38 24.56
CA CYS A 294 -43.19 3.52 24.01
C CYS A 294 -42.85 2.02 24.03
N SER A 295 -41.62 1.62 24.37
CA SER A 295 -41.19 0.20 24.30
C SER A 295 -41.91 -0.71 25.29
N ALA A 296 -42.59 -0.16 26.30
CA ALA A 296 -43.42 -0.90 27.25
C ALA A 296 -44.92 -0.95 26.86
N ASP A 297 -45.27 -0.48 25.66
CA ASP A 297 -46.65 -0.35 25.17
C ASP A 297 -47.60 0.31 26.19
N PRO A 298 -47.30 1.54 26.63
CA PRO A 298 -48.04 2.18 27.72
C PRO A 298 -49.50 2.53 27.37
N CYS A 299 -49.88 2.55 26.09
CA CYS A 299 -51.24 2.92 25.65
C CYS A 299 -52.19 1.72 25.69
N LEU A 300 -53.19 1.79 26.56
CA LEU A 300 -54.19 0.75 26.75
C LEU A 300 -55.26 0.75 25.66
N TYR A 301 -56.00 -0.36 25.57
CA TYR A 301 -57.15 -0.56 24.67
C TYR A 301 -56.90 -0.21 23.19
N GLY A 302 -55.67 -0.46 22.71
CA GLY A 302 -55.29 -0.27 21.31
C GLY A 302 -55.00 1.18 20.92
N GLY A 303 -54.68 2.06 21.88
CA GLY A 303 -54.16 3.39 21.60
C GLY A 303 -52.79 3.36 20.92
N THR A 304 -52.52 4.33 20.04
CA THR A 304 -51.22 4.44 19.36
C THR A 304 -50.25 5.28 20.19
N CYS A 305 -49.10 4.71 20.52
CA CYS A 305 -48.03 5.40 21.25
C CYS A 305 -47.13 6.18 20.30
N THR A 306 -46.86 7.45 20.60
CA THR A 306 -45.81 8.24 19.94
C THR A 306 -44.87 8.84 20.98
N VAL A 307 -43.58 8.95 20.65
CA VAL A 307 -42.59 9.55 21.55
C VAL A 307 -42.75 11.08 21.54
N SER A 308 -42.83 11.69 22.73
CA SER A 308 -42.99 13.14 22.92
C SER A 308 -41.94 13.63 23.91
N GLY A 309 -40.80 14.11 23.37
CA GLY A 309 -39.65 14.52 24.18
C GLY A 309 -39.09 13.36 25.00
N SER A 310 -39.09 13.49 26.33
CA SER A 310 -38.64 12.45 27.27
C SER A 310 -39.76 11.52 27.76
N SER A 311 -40.95 11.61 27.17
CA SER A 311 -42.14 10.86 27.57
C SER A 311 -42.82 10.25 26.34
N TYR A 312 -43.97 9.62 26.56
CA TYR A 312 -44.85 9.15 25.50
C TYR A 312 -46.14 9.97 25.45
N LEU A 313 -46.79 9.97 24.30
CA LEU A 313 -48.13 10.49 24.07
C LEU A 313 -49.00 9.38 23.48
N CYS A 314 -50.12 9.07 24.13
CA CYS A 314 -51.08 8.13 23.63
C CYS A 314 -52.16 8.82 22.80
N SER A 315 -52.30 8.39 21.55
CA SER A 315 -53.45 8.74 20.71
C SER A 315 -54.54 7.68 20.88
N CYS A 316 -55.55 8.01 21.68
CA CYS A 316 -56.61 7.07 22.04
C CYS A 316 -57.59 6.81 20.89
N VAL A 317 -58.09 5.58 20.84
CA VAL A 317 -59.23 5.21 19.98
C VAL A 317 -60.45 6.05 20.41
N PRO A 318 -61.31 6.53 19.48
CA PRO A 318 -62.49 7.31 19.83
C PRO A 318 -63.32 6.65 20.95
N GLY A 319 -63.68 7.43 21.97
CA GLY A 319 -64.41 6.96 23.16
C GLY A 319 -63.54 6.69 24.40
N TYR A 320 -62.22 6.52 24.23
CA TYR A 320 -61.28 6.34 25.33
C TYR A 320 -60.54 7.66 25.60
N THR A 321 -60.24 7.94 26.87
CA THR A 321 -59.52 9.15 27.30
C THR A 321 -58.51 8.80 28.41
N GLY A 322 -57.76 9.78 28.91
CA GLY A 322 -56.66 9.57 29.86
C GLY A 322 -55.28 9.60 29.20
N LEU A 323 -54.23 9.62 30.02
CA LEU A 323 -52.84 9.75 29.53
C LEU A 323 -52.36 8.48 28.81
N SER A 324 -52.88 7.33 29.24
CA SER A 324 -52.59 5.99 28.75
C SER A 324 -53.84 5.32 28.15
N CYS A 325 -54.87 6.11 27.81
CA CYS A 325 -56.18 5.64 27.32
C CYS A 325 -56.95 4.75 28.31
N GLU A 326 -56.66 4.87 29.60
CA GLU A 326 -57.22 4.07 30.69
C GLU A 326 -58.70 4.39 31.01
N VAL A 327 -59.17 5.58 30.67
CA VAL A 327 -60.53 6.03 30.95
C VAL A 327 -61.46 5.54 29.84
N THR A 328 -62.27 4.54 30.16
CA THR A 328 -63.27 3.94 29.25
C THR A 328 -64.59 4.72 29.26
N PRO A 329 -65.46 4.56 28.24
CA PRO A 329 -66.81 5.14 28.22
C PRO A 329 -67.70 4.79 29.42
N CYS A 330 -67.39 3.70 30.15
CA CYS A 330 -68.13 3.28 31.33
C CYS A 330 -67.58 3.85 32.65
N SER A 331 -66.44 4.57 32.65
CA SER A 331 -65.75 5.00 33.88
C SER A 331 -66.53 6.03 34.70
N ALA A 332 -67.51 6.71 34.11
CA ALA A 332 -68.38 7.67 34.78
C ALA A 332 -69.72 7.06 35.23
N ASP A 333 -69.85 5.72 35.17
CA ASP A 333 -71.09 4.97 35.44
C ASP A 333 -72.32 5.61 34.77
N PRO A 334 -72.33 5.72 33.43
CA PRO A 334 -73.38 6.44 32.71
C PRO A 334 -74.77 5.78 32.81
N CYS A 335 -74.85 4.53 33.27
CA CYS A 335 -76.11 3.81 33.43
C CYS A 335 -76.77 4.11 34.77
N LEU A 336 -77.91 4.78 34.74
CA LEU A 336 -78.68 5.15 35.93
C LEU A 336 -79.43 3.93 36.51
N TYR A 337 -79.83 4.06 37.77
CA TYR A 337 -80.65 3.08 38.51
C TYR A 337 -80.11 1.64 38.52
N GLY A 338 -78.78 1.48 38.53
CA GLY A 338 -78.13 0.17 38.63
C GLY A 338 -78.07 -0.62 37.32
N GLY A 339 -78.25 0.03 36.17
CA GLY A 339 -77.99 -0.58 34.86
C GLY A 339 -76.53 -1.01 34.70
N THR A 340 -76.30 -2.12 34.00
CA THR A 340 -74.93 -2.62 33.75
C THR A 340 -74.34 -1.97 32.50
N CYS A 341 -73.21 -1.28 32.64
CA CYS A 341 -72.49 -0.66 31.53
C CYS A 341 -71.58 -1.68 30.82
N THR A 342 -71.66 -1.74 29.49
CA THR A 342 -70.75 -2.52 28.65
C THR A 342 -70.18 -1.64 27.55
N ILE A 343 -68.92 -1.86 27.15
CA ILE A 343 -68.28 -1.06 26.10
C ILE A 343 -68.70 -1.59 24.73
N SER A 344 -69.21 -0.72 23.86
CA SER A 344 -69.60 -1.04 22.48
C SER A 344 -68.84 -0.13 21.51
N ARG A 345 -67.77 -0.67 20.91
CA ARG A 345 -66.82 0.04 20.02
C ARG A 345 -66.22 1.29 20.68
N SER A 346 -66.81 2.46 20.42
CA SER A 346 -66.36 3.80 20.85
C SER A 346 -67.36 4.48 21.81
N SER A 347 -68.32 3.74 22.33
CA SER A 347 -69.38 4.24 23.21
C SER A 347 -69.70 3.20 24.30
N TYR A 348 -70.68 3.51 25.15
CA TYR A 348 -71.20 2.59 26.16
C TYR A 348 -72.59 2.09 25.76
N LEU A 349 -72.93 0.89 26.21
CA LEU A 349 -74.26 0.29 26.10
C LEU A 349 -74.73 -0.08 27.51
N CYS A 350 -75.85 0.51 27.92
CA CYS A 350 -76.48 0.20 29.19
C CYS A 350 -77.48 -0.95 29.04
N SER A 351 -77.28 -1.99 29.85
CA SER A 351 -78.28 -3.05 30.05
C SER A 351 -79.14 -2.67 31.25
N CYS A 352 -80.35 -2.20 30.99
CA CYS A 352 -81.24 -1.70 32.03
C CYS A 352 -81.92 -2.83 32.81
N LEU A 353 -82.09 -2.62 34.12
CA LEU A 353 -82.91 -3.51 34.95
C LEU A 353 -84.39 -3.46 34.53
N PRO A 354 -85.18 -4.52 34.77
CA PRO A 354 -86.59 -4.56 34.41
C PRO A 354 -87.37 -3.35 34.93
N GLY A 355 -88.12 -2.68 34.05
CA GLY A 355 -88.87 -1.45 34.36
C GLY A 355 -88.16 -0.14 34.00
N TYR A 356 -86.91 -0.20 33.54
CA TYR A 356 -86.14 0.95 33.06
C TYR A 356 -85.83 0.83 31.56
N THR A 357 -85.82 1.96 30.85
CA THR A 357 -85.56 2.07 29.40
C THR A 357 -84.80 3.36 29.11
N GLY A 358 -84.29 3.52 27.89
CA GLY A 358 -83.42 4.64 27.49
C GLY A 358 -81.95 4.25 27.38
N LEU A 359 -81.13 5.15 26.82
CA LEU A 359 -79.71 4.88 26.52
C LEU A 359 -78.84 4.81 27.77
N SER A 360 -79.26 5.49 28.83
CA SER A 360 -78.65 5.55 30.16
C SER A 360 -79.59 5.00 31.24
N CYS A 361 -80.64 4.25 30.87
CA CYS A 361 -81.69 3.75 31.76
C CYS A 361 -82.50 4.83 32.49
N GLU A 362 -82.57 6.04 31.90
CA GLU A 362 -83.20 7.22 32.48
C GLU A 362 -84.74 7.16 32.54
N GLY A 363 -85.38 6.37 31.69
CA GLY A 363 -86.85 6.26 31.59
C GLY A 363 -87.40 5.13 32.45
N GLN A 364 -88.45 5.40 33.23
CA GLN A 364 -89.19 4.40 34.01
C GLN A 364 -90.51 4.04 33.32
N TYR A 365 -90.87 2.75 33.28
CA TYR A 365 -92.24 2.33 32.94
C TYR A 365 -92.75 1.26 33.91
N ASN A 366 -94.01 1.40 34.32
CA ASN A 366 -94.65 0.49 35.27
C ASN A 366 -94.99 -0.86 34.60
N ILE A 367 -94.46 -1.93 35.16
CA ILE A 367 -94.59 -3.35 34.76
C ILE A 367 -95.98 -3.97 34.98
N HIS A 368 -97.07 -3.19 34.98
CA HIS A 368 -98.42 -3.68 35.25
C HIS A 368 -99.38 -3.52 34.07
N ASN A 369 -98.98 -3.95 32.87
CA ASN A 369 -99.88 -4.48 31.83
C ASN A 369 -99.06 -5.03 30.66
N TYR A 370 -98.68 -6.30 30.73
CA TYR A 370 -98.16 -7.04 29.58
C TYR A 370 -99.24 -8.02 29.12
N ILE A 371 -100.03 -7.59 28.15
CA ILE A 371 -100.81 -8.48 27.28
C ILE A 371 -99.85 -8.87 26.15
N PRO A 372 -99.59 -10.16 25.91
CA PRO A 372 -98.75 -10.58 24.79
C PRO A 372 -99.47 -10.19 23.48
N PRO A 373 -98.79 -9.64 22.46
CA PRO A 373 -99.45 -9.44 21.18
C PRO A 373 -99.76 -10.82 20.60
N LEU A 374 -101.05 -11.13 20.59
CA LEU A 374 -101.66 -12.12 19.72
C LEU A 374 -101.20 -11.87 18.29
N CYS A 375 -100.78 -12.95 17.64
CA CYS A 375 -100.71 -13.20 16.21
C CYS A 375 -101.23 -12.06 15.32
N CYS A 376 -100.31 -11.31 14.73
CA CYS A 376 -100.64 -10.58 13.51
C CYS A 376 -100.97 -11.61 12.43
N ASN A 377 -102.16 -11.52 11.85
CA ASN A 377 -102.53 -12.28 10.67
C ASN A 377 -101.74 -11.71 9.48
N CYS A 378 -100.47 -12.10 9.36
CA CYS A 378 -99.57 -11.69 8.29
C CYS A 378 -99.97 -12.46 7.02
N GLY A 379 -101.07 -12.05 6.39
CA GLY A 379 -101.58 -12.64 5.14
C GLY A 379 -100.57 -12.56 3.99
N VAL A 380 -100.92 -13.05 2.79
CA VAL A 380 -100.02 -13.00 1.62
C VAL A 380 -99.71 -11.54 1.24
N GLY A 381 -98.45 -11.18 1.10
CA GLY A 381 -97.99 -9.84 0.69
C GLY A 381 -97.23 -9.84 -0.64
N ASN A 382 -96.84 -8.69 -1.16
CA ASN A 382 -96.03 -8.61 -2.39
C ASN A 382 -94.54 -8.47 -2.10
N ASP A 383 -94.19 -7.99 -0.90
CA ASP A 383 -92.82 -7.84 -0.42
C ASP A 383 -92.76 -8.00 1.13
N CYS A 384 -91.57 -8.29 1.68
CA CYS A 384 -91.32 -8.32 3.12
C CYS A 384 -91.49 -6.94 3.77
N SER A 385 -91.29 -5.87 3.00
CA SER A 385 -91.53 -4.50 3.44
C SER A 385 -93.02 -4.20 3.74
N ASP A 386 -93.95 -5.00 3.19
CA ASP A 386 -95.38 -4.90 3.51
C ASP A 386 -95.73 -5.52 4.88
N LYS A 387 -94.75 -6.11 5.58
CA LYS A 387 -94.94 -6.91 6.80
C LYS A 387 -94.29 -6.29 8.05
N THR A 388 -93.98 -4.99 8.04
CA THR A 388 -93.19 -4.28 9.07
C THR A 388 -93.69 -4.35 10.51
N THR A 389 -94.91 -4.82 10.73
CA THR A 389 -95.48 -5.08 12.07
C THR A 389 -95.36 -6.53 12.54
N CYS A 390 -94.80 -7.42 11.71
CA CYS A 390 -94.60 -8.83 11.98
C CYS A 390 -93.10 -9.11 12.31
N PRO A 391 -92.79 -10.12 13.15
CA PRO A 391 -91.41 -10.48 13.48
C PRO A 391 -90.68 -11.15 12.30
N SER A 392 -89.37 -11.37 12.40
CA SER A 392 -88.64 -12.16 11.40
C SER A 392 -89.23 -13.57 11.27
N GLY A 393 -89.37 -14.08 10.05
CA GLY A 393 -89.98 -15.39 9.82
C GLY A 393 -90.28 -15.69 8.35
N ILE A 394 -90.87 -16.86 8.09
CA ILE A 394 -91.26 -17.28 6.75
C ILE A 394 -92.64 -16.74 6.40
N TYR A 395 -92.74 -16.09 5.25
CA TYR A 395 -93.99 -15.52 4.73
C TYR A 395 -94.23 -15.93 3.28
N LYS A 396 -95.51 -16.05 2.93
CA LYS A 396 -95.95 -16.24 1.53
C LYS A 396 -95.97 -14.91 0.80
N LEU A 397 -95.14 -14.76 -0.24
CA LEU A 397 -95.11 -13.57 -1.08
C LEU A 397 -95.57 -13.86 -2.51
N HIS A 398 -96.23 -12.87 -3.11
CA HIS A 398 -96.55 -12.84 -4.54
C HIS A 398 -95.33 -12.34 -5.34
N LEU A 399 -94.49 -13.28 -5.78
CA LEU A 399 -93.38 -13.01 -6.69
C LEU A 399 -93.87 -13.14 -8.15
N THR A 400 -93.75 -14.32 -8.74
CA THR A 400 -94.40 -14.73 -10.01
C THR A 400 -95.42 -15.86 -9.82
N THR A 401 -95.18 -16.71 -8.82
CA THR A 401 -96.15 -17.60 -8.17
C THR A 401 -96.08 -17.33 -6.66
N ILE A 402 -97.02 -17.87 -5.88
CA ILE A 402 -96.96 -17.72 -4.41
C ILE A 402 -95.82 -18.61 -3.89
N SER A 403 -94.78 -17.99 -3.33
CA SER A 403 -93.60 -18.68 -2.81
C SER A 403 -93.36 -18.34 -1.34
N ASP A 404 -92.91 -19.34 -0.57
CA ASP A 404 -92.46 -19.15 0.81
C ASP A 404 -91.06 -18.53 0.80
N VAL A 405 -90.87 -17.42 1.50
CA VAL A 405 -89.57 -16.76 1.66
C VAL A 405 -89.36 -16.30 3.09
N TYR A 406 -88.11 -16.29 3.55
CA TYR A 406 -87.77 -15.76 4.87
C TYR A 406 -87.60 -14.24 4.80
N CYS A 407 -88.40 -13.52 5.60
CA CYS A 407 -88.27 -12.08 5.81
C CYS A 407 -87.52 -11.79 7.12
N ASP A 408 -86.45 -11.02 7.04
CA ASP A 408 -85.78 -10.43 8.20
C ASP A 408 -86.39 -9.05 8.50
N MET A 409 -87.01 -8.95 9.67
CA MET A 409 -87.72 -7.76 10.16
C MET A 409 -86.97 -7.05 11.30
N GLU A 410 -85.83 -7.59 11.73
CA GLU A 410 -85.09 -7.14 12.91
C GLU A 410 -83.82 -6.36 12.55
N LEU A 411 -83.13 -6.76 11.47
CA LEU A 411 -81.89 -6.11 11.04
C LEU A 411 -82.14 -4.94 10.09
N ASP A 412 -81.36 -3.86 10.23
CA ASP A 412 -81.33 -2.68 9.34
C ASP A 412 -82.74 -2.15 8.99
N TYR A 413 -83.56 -1.86 10.01
CA TYR A 413 -84.94 -1.35 9.93
C TYR A 413 -85.99 -2.33 9.35
N GLY A 414 -85.63 -3.59 9.10
CA GLY A 414 -86.54 -4.67 8.73
C GLY A 414 -87.09 -4.60 7.29
N GLY A 415 -87.79 -5.66 6.87
CA GLY A 415 -88.41 -5.76 5.54
C GLY A 415 -87.53 -6.41 4.48
N TRP A 416 -86.55 -7.23 4.88
CA TRP A 416 -85.56 -7.81 3.98
C TRP A 416 -85.94 -9.22 3.54
N ILE A 417 -85.89 -9.50 2.23
CA ILE A 417 -85.88 -10.89 1.74
C ILE A 417 -84.47 -11.46 1.89
N VAL A 418 -84.38 -12.62 2.53
CA VAL A 418 -83.12 -13.32 2.72
C VAL A 418 -82.93 -14.37 1.62
N LEU A 419 -81.87 -14.20 0.82
CA LEU A 419 -81.52 -15.12 -0.28
C LEU A 419 -80.58 -16.24 0.16
N GLN A 420 -79.79 -15.99 1.20
CA GLN A 420 -78.88 -16.95 1.79
C GLN A 420 -78.88 -16.77 3.31
N ARG A 421 -79.10 -17.86 4.05
CA ARG A 421 -79.04 -17.85 5.52
C ARG A 421 -78.07 -18.90 6.03
N ARG A 422 -77.15 -18.47 6.89
CA ARG A 422 -76.12 -19.28 7.56
C ARG A 422 -76.21 -19.02 9.07
N ILE A 423 -76.36 -20.07 9.86
CA ILE A 423 -76.59 -20.03 11.30
C ILE A 423 -75.48 -20.79 12.05
N ASN A 424 -75.33 -22.08 11.80
CA ASN A 424 -74.53 -23.04 12.58
C ASN A 424 -73.71 -24.04 11.74
N GLY A 425 -73.84 -24.03 10.41
CA GLY A 425 -73.14 -24.92 9.47
C GLY A 425 -73.77 -26.30 9.29
N GLU A 426 -75.02 -26.51 9.73
CA GLU A 426 -75.73 -27.79 9.57
C GLU A 426 -76.03 -28.15 8.11
N VAL A 427 -76.19 -27.15 7.24
CA VAL A 427 -76.36 -27.37 5.80
C VAL A 427 -75.02 -27.16 5.10
N ASP A 428 -74.58 -28.17 4.35
CA ASP A 428 -73.38 -28.01 3.52
C ASP A 428 -73.68 -27.09 2.33
N PHE A 429 -72.92 -25.99 2.23
CA PHE A 429 -72.96 -25.05 1.11
C PHE A 429 -71.89 -25.37 0.07
N ASN A 430 -71.01 -26.35 0.27
CA ASN A 430 -70.03 -26.75 -0.74
C ASN A 430 -70.62 -27.77 -1.74
N ARG A 431 -71.74 -27.39 -2.38
CA ARG A 431 -72.51 -28.26 -3.28
C ARG A 431 -72.25 -27.97 -4.75
N ASP A 432 -72.69 -28.89 -5.59
CA ASP A 432 -72.68 -28.68 -7.03
C ASP A 432 -73.64 -27.57 -7.47
N TRP A 433 -73.47 -27.13 -8.71
CA TRP A 433 -74.27 -26.05 -9.26
C TRP A 433 -75.76 -26.37 -9.32
N ASN A 434 -76.12 -27.62 -9.63
CA ASN A 434 -77.53 -28.00 -9.74
C ASN A 434 -78.24 -27.80 -8.40
N SER A 435 -77.57 -28.09 -7.28
CA SER A 435 -78.08 -27.78 -5.94
C SER A 435 -78.35 -26.28 -5.77
N TYR A 436 -77.40 -25.41 -6.14
CA TYR A 436 -77.56 -23.95 -6.05
C TYR A 436 -78.63 -23.38 -7.00
N LYS A 437 -78.81 -24.02 -8.15
CA LYS A 437 -79.84 -23.67 -9.14
C LYS A 437 -81.23 -23.96 -8.58
N ASP A 438 -81.42 -25.15 -8.01
CA ASP A 438 -82.72 -25.65 -7.57
C ASP A 438 -83.07 -25.22 -6.12
N GLY A 439 -82.14 -24.53 -5.44
CA GLY A 439 -82.28 -24.18 -4.03
C GLY A 439 -82.01 -25.38 -3.10
N PHE A 440 -81.54 -25.11 -1.88
CA PHE A 440 -81.32 -26.16 -0.90
C PHE A 440 -81.38 -25.64 0.54
N GLY A 441 -81.59 -26.56 1.48
CA GLY A 441 -81.70 -26.24 2.91
C GLY A 441 -83.15 -26.04 3.37
N ASN A 442 -83.32 -25.46 4.55
CA ASN A 442 -84.62 -25.22 5.17
C ASN A 442 -84.78 -23.73 5.49
N LEU A 443 -85.88 -23.13 5.02
CA LEU A 443 -86.20 -21.71 5.26
C LEU A 443 -86.24 -21.33 6.76
N ASP A 444 -86.57 -22.29 7.64
CA ASP A 444 -86.56 -22.08 9.09
C ASP A 444 -85.13 -22.08 9.68
N GLY A 445 -84.18 -22.67 8.95
CA GLY A 445 -82.78 -22.83 9.35
C GLY A 445 -81.80 -22.25 8.34
N GLU A 446 -80.82 -23.04 7.93
CA GLU A 446 -79.86 -22.65 6.89
C GLU A 446 -80.37 -23.01 5.50
N PHE A 447 -80.31 -22.06 4.57
CA PHE A 447 -80.80 -22.28 3.21
C PHE A 447 -80.19 -21.35 2.18
N TRP A 448 -80.37 -21.75 0.93
CA TRP A 448 -80.18 -20.97 -0.28
C TRP A 448 -81.49 -20.93 -1.07
N LEU A 449 -82.01 -19.72 -1.30
CA LEU A 449 -83.25 -19.50 -2.04
C LEU A 449 -82.98 -19.54 -3.56
N GLU A 450 -83.82 -20.28 -4.31
CA GLU A 450 -83.70 -20.55 -5.76
C GLU A 450 -83.54 -19.27 -6.65
N ASP A 451 -83.09 -19.46 -7.90
CA ASP A 451 -83.21 -18.55 -9.07
C ASP A 451 -82.44 -17.20 -9.05
N ALA A 452 -81.76 -16.81 -7.97
CA ALA A 452 -80.94 -15.57 -7.99
C ALA A 452 -79.65 -15.72 -8.83
N PHE A 453 -79.10 -16.94 -8.90
CA PHE A 453 -77.83 -17.23 -9.58
C PHE A 453 -77.94 -18.35 -10.63
N GLY A 454 -78.99 -19.20 -10.59
CA GLY A 454 -79.15 -20.41 -11.41
C GLY A 454 -79.03 -20.22 -12.92
N ILE A 455 -79.57 -19.12 -13.46
CA ILE A 455 -79.51 -18.77 -14.90
C ILE A 455 -78.14 -18.20 -15.30
N HIS A 456 -77.39 -17.68 -14.34
CA HIS A 456 -76.07 -17.07 -14.51
C HIS A 456 -74.93 -18.11 -14.52
N ASN A 457 -75.24 -19.41 -14.49
CA ASN A 457 -74.27 -20.49 -14.48
C ASN A 457 -73.29 -20.42 -15.64
N THR A 458 -72.04 -20.82 -15.40
CA THR A 458 -70.93 -20.88 -16.37
C THR A 458 -70.55 -19.54 -17.01
N ARG A 459 -71.21 -18.43 -16.60
CA ARG A 459 -70.88 -17.08 -17.05
C ARG A 459 -69.75 -16.52 -16.20
N GLN A 460 -68.82 -15.85 -16.85
CA GLN A 460 -67.78 -15.11 -16.16
C GLN A 460 -68.37 -13.83 -15.56
N PHE A 461 -67.83 -13.39 -14.43
CA PHE A 461 -68.17 -12.08 -13.88
C PHE A 461 -67.70 -11.01 -14.87
N SER A 462 -68.63 -10.18 -15.33
CA SER A 462 -68.31 -9.10 -16.26
C SER A 462 -68.38 -7.77 -15.54
N THR A 463 -67.33 -6.98 -15.69
CA THR A 463 -67.25 -5.60 -15.19
C THR A 463 -67.15 -4.62 -16.36
N LYS A 464 -67.33 -3.33 -16.08
CA LYS A 464 -67.26 -2.27 -17.10
C LYS A 464 -65.88 -2.21 -17.80
N ASP A 465 -64.85 -2.65 -17.11
CA ASP A 465 -63.44 -2.61 -17.51
C ASP A 465 -62.90 -3.94 -18.08
N ARG A 466 -63.60 -5.08 -17.92
CA ARG A 466 -63.05 -6.39 -18.31
C ARG A 466 -64.11 -7.47 -18.61
N ASN A 467 -64.70 -7.49 -19.82
CA ASN A 467 -65.06 -8.70 -20.61
C ASN A 467 -65.69 -8.34 -21.98
N ASP A 468 -65.69 -9.28 -22.94
CA ASP A 468 -66.06 -9.08 -24.37
C ASP A 468 -67.59 -9.08 -24.67
N ILE A 469 -68.44 -9.16 -23.63
CA ILE A 469 -69.90 -9.03 -23.78
C ILE A 469 -70.33 -7.72 -23.14
N ARG A 470 -70.84 -6.78 -23.95
CA ARG A 470 -71.21 -5.39 -23.59
C ARG A 470 -72.27 -5.25 -22.47
N CYS A 471 -72.73 -6.32 -21.84
CA CYS A 471 -73.81 -6.30 -20.85
C CYS A 471 -73.49 -5.43 -19.63
N ALA A 472 -72.28 -5.51 -19.07
CA ALA A 472 -71.90 -4.70 -17.90
C ALA A 472 -71.90 -3.19 -18.21
N THR A 473 -71.60 -2.82 -19.45
CA THR A 473 -71.68 -1.45 -19.95
C THR A 473 -73.13 -1.02 -20.20
N MET A 474 -73.98 -1.91 -20.74
CA MET A 474 -75.40 -1.63 -21.01
C MET A 474 -76.24 -1.52 -19.72
N HIS A 475 -75.99 -2.35 -18.72
CA HIS A 475 -76.80 -2.46 -17.50
C HIS A 475 -76.18 -1.76 -16.28
N THR A 476 -75.09 -1.01 -16.50
CA THR A 476 -74.45 -0.13 -15.51
C THR A 476 -74.12 -0.79 -14.16
N GLY A 477 -73.46 -1.95 -14.20
CA GLY A 477 -73.04 -2.70 -13.00
C GLY A 477 -72.22 -3.94 -13.33
N GLY A 478 -71.49 -4.47 -12.33
CA GLY A 478 -70.71 -5.70 -12.46
C GLY A 478 -71.50 -6.94 -12.01
N TRP A 479 -71.71 -7.92 -12.91
CA TRP A 479 -72.49 -9.12 -12.61
C TRP A 479 -72.10 -10.32 -13.48
N TRP A 480 -72.51 -11.53 -13.08
CA TRP A 480 -72.35 -12.77 -13.85
C TRP A 480 -73.39 -12.86 -14.98
N PHE A 481 -73.43 -11.90 -15.91
CA PHE A 481 -74.51 -11.82 -16.91
C PHE A 481 -74.67 -13.06 -17.80
N HIS A 482 -75.91 -13.56 -17.92
CA HIS A 482 -76.33 -14.50 -18.95
C HIS A 482 -77.24 -13.75 -19.91
N SER A 483 -76.85 -13.62 -21.19
CA SER A 483 -77.63 -12.92 -22.23
C SER A 483 -78.11 -11.50 -21.86
N CYS A 484 -77.22 -10.67 -21.27
CA CYS A 484 -77.46 -9.24 -20.98
C CYS A 484 -78.74 -8.91 -20.19
N LEU A 485 -78.97 -9.65 -19.11
CA LEU A 485 -79.74 -9.32 -17.90
C LEU A 485 -80.86 -10.32 -17.60
N TRP A 486 -80.76 -10.93 -16.42
CA TRP A 486 -81.84 -11.65 -15.74
C TRP A 486 -81.97 -11.19 -14.28
N CYS A 487 -80.84 -10.92 -13.61
CA CYS A 487 -80.76 -10.07 -12.45
C CYS A 487 -79.47 -9.23 -12.49
N ASN A 488 -79.46 -8.09 -11.80
CA ASN A 488 -78.29 -7.27 -11.53
C ASN A 488 -78.45 -6.60 -10.17
N LEU A 489 -78.07 -7.31 -9.11
CA LEU A 489 -78.16 -6.75 -7.76
C LEU A 489 -77.06 -5.71 -7.49
N ASN A 490 -76.07 -5.55 -8.37
CA ASN A 490 -75.03 -4.53 -8.30
C ASN A 490 -75.29 -3.35 -9.25
N GLY A 491 -76.52 -3.20 -9.75
CA GLY A 491 -76.92 -2.11 -10.65
C GLY A 491 -77.03 -0.75 -9.95
N ARG A 492 -77.31 0.29 -10.72
CA ARG A 492 -77.56 1.62 -10.17
C ARG A 492 -78.94 1.66 -9.51
N TYR A 493 -79.11 2.28 -8.35
CA TYR A 493 -80.46 2.51 -7.85
C TYR A 493 -81.16 3.61 -8.66
N LEU A 494 -82.34 3.32 -9.23
CA LEU A 494 -83.13 4.23 -10.08
C LEU A 494 -84.45 4.69 -9.43
N TYR A 495 -84.55 4.64 -8.11
CA TYR A 495 -85.68 5.18 -7.33
C TYR A 495 -87.04 4.47 -7.55
N GLY A 496 -87.05 3.15 -7.77
CA GLY A 496 -88.28 2.37 -7.94
C GLY A 496 -88.61 2.13 -9.41
N GLU A 497 -89.85 2.39 -9.86
CA GLU A 497 -90.22 2.26 -11.28
C GLU A 497 -89.44 3.25 -12.16
N HIS A 498 -88.90 2.77 -13.29
CA HIS A 498 -88.16 3.56 -14.26
C HIS A 498 -88.43 3.12 -15.70
N THR A 499 -88.10 3.98 -16.66
CA THR A 499 -88.40 3.76 -18.09
C THR A 499 -87.25 3.13 -18.88
N SER A 500 -86.04 3.16 -18.33
CA SER A 500 -84.86 2.53 -18.90
C SER A 500 -84.92 1.01 -18.72
N PHE A 501 -84.47 0.26 -19.73
CA PHE A 501 -84.49 -1.20 -19.67
C PHE A 501 -83.24 -1.70 -18.96
N ALA A 502 -83.44 -2.45 -17.87
CA ALA A 502 -82.44 -3.37 -17.36
C ALA A 502 -81.18 -2.73 -16.73
N ASP A 503 -81.17 -1.43 -16.40
CA ASP A 503 -79.98 -0.69 -15.95
C ASP A 503 -79.98 -0.32 -14.46
N GLY A 504 -81.01 -0.74 -13.71
CA GLY A 504 -81.15 -0.56 -12.28
C GLY A 504 -80.62 -1.73 -11.42
N ILE A 505 -80.73 -1.61 -10.09
CA ILE A 505 -80.69 -2.77 -9.17
C ILE A 505 -81.95 -3.60 -9.46
N GLU A 506 -81.85 -4.67 -10.23
CA GLU A 506 -83.03 -5.30 -10.83
C GLU A 506 -83.03 -6.82 -10.74
N TRP A 507 -84.24 -7.38 -10.79
CA TRP A 507 -84.49 -8.81 -10.85
C TRP A 507 -85.69 -9.07 -11.78
N LEU A 508 -85.38 -9.42 -13.02
CA LEU A 508 -86.33 -9.52 -14.15
C LEU A 508 -87.51 -10.41 -13.84
N ARG A 509 -87.26 -11.54 -13.17
CA ARG A 509 -88.26 -12.55 -12.79
C ARG A 509 -89.20 -12.10 -11.68
N TRP A 510 -88.90 -11.01 -10.98
CA TRP A 510 -89.73 -10.57 -9.86
C TRP A 510 -90.49 -9.27 -10.16
N LYS A 511 -89.80 -8.13 -10.30
CA LYS A 511 -90.44 -6.83 -10.56
C LYS A 511 -90.25 -6.34 -12.01
N GLY A 512 -89.67 -7.18 -12.87
CA GLY A 512 -89.39 -6.87 -14.26
C GLY A 512 -88.12 -6.04 -14.47
N ALA A 513 -87.88 -5.61 -15.71
CA ALA A 513 -86.70 -4.87 -16.14
C ALA A 513 -86.80 -3.34 -15.93
N PHE A 514 -87.87 -2.89 -15.27
CA PHE A 514 -88.29 -1.49 -15.20
C PHE A 514 -88.57 -1.06 -13.75
N TYR A 515 -88.08 -1.84 -12.78
CA TYR A 515 -88.24 -1.56 -11.36
C TYR A 515 -86.93 -1.82 -10.62
N SER A 516 -86.35 -0.74 -10.10
CA SER A 516 -85.10 -0.77 -9.37
C SER A 516 -85.32 -0.90 -7.85
N PHE A 517 -84.77 -1.96 -7.27
CA PHE A 517 -84.79 -2.20 -5.82
C PHE A 517 -83.97 -1.15 -5.07
N ARG A 518 -84.46 -0.76 -3.88
CA ARG A 518 -83.88 0.32 -3.07
C ARG A 518 -82.44 0.08 -2.64
N LYS A 519 -82.09 -1.17 -2.33
CA LYS A 519 -80.78 -1.57 -1.84
C LYS A 519 -80.62 -3.07 -2.02
N SER A 520 -79.42 -3.50 -2.38
CA SER A 520 -78.95 -4.87 -2.21
C SER A 520 -77.80 -4.84 -1.21
N SER A 521 -77.61 -5.88 -0.42
CA SER A 521 -76.51 -5.93 0.54
C SER A 521 -76.03 -7.36 0.72
N MET A 522 -74.72 -7.56 0.50
CA MET A 522 -74.07 -8.82 0.79
C MET A 522 -73.54 -8.78 2.21
N MET A 523 -74.17 -9.53 3.11
CA MET A 523 -73.73 -9.62 4.49
C MET A 523 -72.79 -10.81 4.64
N ILE A 524 -71.49 -10.54 4.79
CA ILE A 524 -70.48 -11.58 5.07
C ILE A 524 -70.18 -11.56 6.56
N ARG A 525 -70.51 -12.66 7.26
CA ARG A 525 -70.12 -12.84 8.65
C ARG A 525 -68.64 -13.21 8.69
N ARG A 526 -67.81 -12.41 9.39
CA ARG A 526 -66.41 -12.76 9.66
C ARG A 526 -66.38 -14.02 10.53
N LYS A 527 -65.47 -14.95 10.21
CA LYS A 527 -65.25 -16.18 10.97
C LYS A 527 -65.02 -15.90 12.44
#